data_AF-A0ABD5F209-F1
#
_entry.id   AF-A0ABD5F209-F1
#
_cell.length_a   1.000
_cell.length_b   1.000
_cell.length_c   1.000
_cell.angle_alpha   90.00
_cell.angle_beta   90.00
_cell.angle_gamma   90.00
#
_symmetry.space_group_name_H-M   'P 1'
#
loop_
_entity.id
_entity.type
_entity.pdbx_description
1 polymer ?
#
loop_
_entity_poly.entity_id
_entity_poly.type
_entity_poly.pdbx_seq_one_letter_code
_entity_poly.pdbx_strand_id
1 'polypeptide(L)'
;TAGSLEYLGRADAQVKLRGQRLELGEIENTLLACPQVNRAAAAVYHHDAADHLVAYVALERASSADHDAEVVDQWQHVYDELYDADLEAVEFGSDFRGWNSSYTGDPIPLDQMREWRSGAVNRILALRPRRVLELGVGSGLVLSQVAPECVEYWGTDFSAPTIRKLESSVAGQPWG
;
A
#
# COMPACT_ATOMS: atom_id res chain seq x y z
N THR A 1 10.65 -63.68 28.51
CA THR A 1 10.43 -62.22 28.39
C THR A 1 10.08 -61.91 26.96
N ALA A 2 8.81 -61.60 26.68
CA ALA A 2 8.40 -61.23 25.33
C ALA A 2 8.81 -59.78 25.08
N GLY A 3 9.75 -59.55 24.16
CA GLY A 3 10.10 -58.20 23.72
C GLY A 3 9.00 -57.64 22.83
N SER A 4 8.53 -56.43 23.11
CA SER A 4 7.61 -55.68 22.25
C SER A 4 8.39 -54.66 21.43
N LEU A 5 7.94 -54.42 20.20
CA LEU A 5 8.50 -53.40 19.30
C LEU A 5 7.58 -52.16 19.36
N GLU A 6 8.12 -51.02 19.76
CA GLU A 6 7.41 -49.74 19.78
C GLU A 6 7.82 -48.88 18.58
N TYR A 7 6.84 -48.27 17.93
CA TYR A 7 7.06 -47.36 16.82
C TYR A 7 7.12 -45.92 17.34
N LEU A 8 8.30 -45.30 17.28
CA LEU A 8 8.56 -43.94 17.78
C LEU A 8 8.46 -42.85 16.69
N GLY A 9 7.82 -43.16 15.56
CA GLY A 9 7.71 -42.23 14.43
C GLY A 9 8.82 -42.39 13.40
N ARG A 10 9.07 -41.32 12.62
CA ARG A 10 10.08 -41.27 11.56
C ARG A 10 10.98 -40.06 11.73
N ALA A 11 12.21 -40.16 11.25
CA ALA A 11 13.18 -39.06 11.22
C ALA A 11 13.07 -38.20 9.95
N ASP A 12 12.31 -38.65 8.94
CA ASP A 12 12.12 -37.95 7.65
C ASP A 12 10.80 -37.16 7.60
N ALA A 13 10.69 -36.26 6.62
CA ALA A 13 9.54 -35.38 6.41
C ALA A 13 8.33 -36.09 5.76
N GLN A 14 8.30 -37.42 5.79
CA GLN A 14 7.27 -38.20 5.15
C GLN A 14 6.01 -38.29 6.00
N VAL A 15 4.87 -38.03 5.37
CA VAL A 15 3.55 -38.06 6.04
C VAL A 15 2.63 -39.11 5.44
N LYS A 16 1.68 -39.58 6.25
CA LYS A 16 0.55 -40.36 5.78
C LYS A 16 -0.71 -39.50 5.88
N LEU A 17 -1.38 -39.30 4.76
CA LEU A 17 -2.63 -38.55 4.69
C LEU A 17 -3.68 -39.42 4.01
N ARG A 18 -4.77 -39.74 4.73
CA ARG A 18 -5.90 -40.55 4.20
C ARG A 18 -5.44 -41.87 3.57
N GLY A 19 -4.47 -42.54 4.20
CA GLY A 19 -3.91 -43.81 3.73
C GLY A 19 -2.85 -43.70 2.63
N GLN A 20 -2.63 -42.51 2.07
CA GLN A 20 -1.58 -42.26 1.08
C GLN A 20 -0.27 -41.82 1.75
N ARG A 21 0.85 -42.28 1.19
CA ARG A 21 2.20 -41.94 1.64
C ARG A 21 2.70 -40.79 0.76
N LEU A 22 2.91 -39.63 1.37
CA LEU A 22 3.30 -38.39 0.68
C LEU A 22 4.71 -37.98 1.10
N GLU A 23 5.49 -37.49 0.14
CA GLU A 23 6.77 -36.82 0.38
C GLU A 23 6.56 -35.30 0.28
N LEU A 24 6.60 -34.60 1.41
CA LEU A 24 6.34 -33.15 1.43
C LEU A 24 7.35 -32.38 0.55
N GLY A 25 8.61 -32.84 0.52
CA GLY A 25 9.64 -32.25 -0.34
C GLY A 25 9.35 -32.38 -1.84
N GLU A 26 8.57 -33.38 -2.29
CA GLU A 26 8.14 -33.48 -3.70
C GLU A 26 7.14 -32.39 -4.05
N ILE A 27 6.20 -32.12 -3.14
CA ILE A 27 5.21 -31.04 -3.27
C ILE A 27 5.92 -29.69 -3.28
N GLU A 28 6.86 -29.46 -2.34
CA GLU A 28 7.65 -28.24 -2.28
C GLU A 28 8.45 -28.01 -3.57
N ASN A 29 9.16 -29.03 -4.07
CA ASN A 29 9.90 -28.94 -5.33
C ASN A 29 9.00 -28.68 -6.54
N THR A 30 7.81 -29.28 -6.55
CA THR A 30 6.81 -29.04 -7.61
C THR A 30 6.36 -27.59 -7.60
N LEU A 31 6.11 -27.01 -6.41
CA LEU A 31 5.76 -25.60 -6.27
C LEU A 31 6.92 -24.67 -6.64
N LEU A 32 8.15 -25.03 -6.29
CA LEU A 32 9.37 -24.28 -6.67
C LEU A 32 9.65 -24.31 -8.18
N ALA A 33 9.06 -25.24 -8.93
CA ALA A 33 9.15 -25.24 -10.39
C ALA A 33 8.23 -24.18 -11.04
N CYS A 34 7.30 -23.59 -10.29
CA CYS A 34 6.50 -22.47 -10.77
C CYS A 34 7.38 -21.20 -10.81
N PRO A 35 7.49 -20.49 -11.95
CA PRO A 35 8.44 -19.38 -12.10
C PRO A 35 8.31 -18.25 -11.08
N GLN A 36 7.11 -18.03 -10.55
CA GLN A 36 6.83 -16.95 -9.60
C GLN A 36 7.06 -17.36 -8.13
N VAL A 37 7.37 -18.61 -7.82
CA VAL A 37 7.51 -19.10 -6.44
C VAL A 37 8.99 -19.11 -6.06
N ASN A 38 9.36 -18.26 -5.09
CA ASN A 38 10.72 -18.19 -4.56
C ASN A 38 10.96 -19.21 -3.45
N ARG A 39 9.95 -19.44 -2.59
CA ARG A 39 10.01 -20.42 -1.49
C ARG A 39 8.70 -21.17 -1.39
N ALA A 40 8.78 -22.44 -1.03
CA ALA A 40 7.63 -23.27 -0.71
C ALA A 40 7.90 -24.08 0.55
N ALA A 41 6.87 -24.27 1.38
CA ALA A 41 6.88 -25.18 2.51
C ALA A 41 5.54 -25.91 2.56
N ALA A 42 5.55 -27.24 2.57
CA ALA A 42 4.37 -28.07 2.67
C ALA A 42 4.24 -28.65 4.07
N ALA A 43 3.01 -28.71 4.59
CA ALA A 43 2.74 -29.24 5.91
C ALA A 43 1.38 -29.94 5.94
N VAL A 44 1.20 -30.83 6.92
CA VAL A 44 -0.13 -31.35 7.25
C VAL A 44 -0.73 -30.45 8.32
N TYR A 45 -1.85 -29.83 7.99
CA TYR A 45 -2.69 -29.12 8.94
C TYR A 45 -3.71 -30.09 9.52
N HIS A 46 -3.58 -30.36 10.82
CA HIS A 46 -4.49 -31.22 11.58
C HIS A 46 -5.70 -30.41 12.04
N HIS A 47 -6.90 -30.81 11.62
CA HIS A 47 -8.15 -30.21 12.08
C HIS A 47 -9.10 -31.27 12.64
N ASP A 48 -10.05 -30.87 13.49
CA ASP A 48 -10.89 -31.81 14.26
C ASP A 48 -11.73 -32.77 13.40
N ALA A 49 -11.99 -32.45 12.13
CA ALA A 49 -12.81 -33.26 11.23
C ALA A 49 -12.01 -34.03 10.17
N ALA A 50 -10.78 -33.62 9.84
CA ALA A 50 -9.87 -34.33 8.94
C ALA A 50 -8.45 -33.74 9.00
N ASP A 51 -7.50 -34.41 8.36
CA ASP A 51 -6.21 -33.80 8.06
C ASP A 51 -6.22 -33.20 6.65
N HIS A 52 -5.52 -32.08 6.49
CA HIS A 52 -5.33 -31.38 5.21
C HIS A 52 -3.84 -31.22 4.88
N LEU A 53 -3.52 -31.34 3.59
CA LEU A 53 -2.24 -30.87 3.08
C LEU A 53 -2.36 -29.37 2.80
N VAL A 54 -1.46 -28.58 3.38
CA VAL A 54 -1.35 -27.13 3.14
C VAL A 54 0.04 -26.81 2.58
N ALA A 55 0.10 -25.80 1.74
CA ALA A 55 1.36 -25.27 1.22
C ALA A 55 1.42 -23.76 1.44
N TYR A 56 2.53 -23.31 1.99
CA TYR A 56 2.87 -21.90 2.11
C TYR A 56 3.86 -21.56 1.01
N VAL A 57 3.58 -20.50 0.25
CA VAL A 57 4.44 -20.03 -0.82
C VAL A 57 4.83 -18.58 -0.60
N ALA A 58 6.10 -18.26 -0.87
CA ALA A 58 6.57 -16.90 -1.00
C ALA A 58 6.83 -16.63 -2.48
N LEU A 59 6.15 -15.63 -3.03
CA LEU A 59 6.34 -15.26 -4.43
C LEU A 59 7.63 -14.47 -4.61
N GLU A 60 8.27 -14.63 -5.76
CA GLU A 60 9.31 -13.72 -6.19
C GLU A 60 8.69 -12.34 -6.41
N ARG A 61 9.30 -11.30 -5.83
CA ARG A 61 8.84 -9.94 -6.01
C ARG A 61 9.28 -9.45 -7.38
N ALA A 62 8.56 -9.86 -8.41
CA ALA A 62 8.69 -9.31 -9.75
C ALA A 62 7.98 -7.95 -9.76
N SER A 63 8.69 -6.90 -9.34
CA SER A 63 8.34 -5.55 -9.82
C SER A 63 8.85 -5.50 -11.26
N SER A 64 7.92 -5.64 -12.20
CA SER A 64 8.17 -5.28 -13.59
C SER A 64 7.72 -3.84 -13.80
N ALA A 65 8.37 -3.13 -14.72
CA ALA A 65 7.92 -1.79 -15.10
C ALA A 65 6.45 -1.78 -15.55
N ASP A 66 5.97 -2.88 -16.16
CA ASP A 66 4.57 -3.07 -16.55
C ASP A 66 3.64 -3.19 -15.33
N HIS A 67 4.04 -3.94 -14.29
CA HIS A 67 3.27 -4.05 -13.05
C HIS A 67 3.23 -2.72 -12.30
N ASP A 68 4.35 -2.01 -12.25
CA ASP A 68 4.41 -0.69 -11.64
C ASP A 68 3.53 0.32 -12.41
N ALA A 69 3.49 0.24 -13.75
CA ALA A 69 2.65 1.07 -14.60
C ALA A 69 1.14 0.76 -14.41
N GLU A 70 0.76 -0.52 -14.34
CA GLU A 70 -0.61 -0.94 -14.02
C GLU A 70 -1.06 -0.45 -12.64
N VAL A 71 -0.17 -0.50 -11.64
CA VAL A 71 -0.46 0.04 -10.30
C VAL A 71 -0.69 1.55 -10.38
N VAL A 72 0.15 2.30 -11.11
CA VAL A 72 -0.04 3.75 -11.30
C VAL A 72 -1.37 4.07 -11.99
N ASP A 73 -1.73 3.32 -13.04
CA ASP A 73 -3.00 3.49 -13.76
C ASP A 73 -4.22 3.19 -12.87
N GLN A 74 -4.14 2.14 -12.04
CA GLN A 74 -5.20 1.83 -11.07
C GLN A 74 -5.38 2.96 -10.05
N TRP A 75 -4.28 3.53 -9.55
CA TRP A 75 -4.34 4.68 -8.66
C TRP A 75 -4.89 5.92 -9.37
N GLN A 76 -4.55 6.17 -10.64
CA GLN A 76 -5.12 7.29 -11.42
C GLN A 76 -6.65 7.25 -11.44
N HIS A 77 -7.23 6.10 -11.75
CA HIS A 77 -8.68 5.94 -11.77
C HIS A 77 -9.33 6.20 -10.40
N VAL A 78 -8.75 5.69 -9.32
CA VAL A 78 -9.25 5.93 -7.96
C VAL A 78 -9.21 7.42 -7.59
N TYR A 79 -8.13 8.11 -7.94
CA TYR A 79 -7.99 9.54 -7.67
C TYR A 79 -8.94 10.38 -8.53
N ASP A 80 -9.08 10.08 -9.82
CA ASP A 80 -9.99 10.80 -10.70
C ASP A 80 -11.45 10.65 -10.22
N GLU A 81 -11.87 9.46 -9.78
CA GLU A 81 -13.20 9.24 -9.19
C GLU A 81 -13.41 10.00 -7.87
N LEU A 82 -12.41 10.03 -6.98
CA LEU A 82 -12.49 10.76 -5.71
C LEU A 82 -12.50 12.28 -5.88
N TYR A 83 -11.87 12.79 -6.93
CA TYR A 83 -11.82 14.23 -7.20
C TYR A 83 -13.01 14.76 -8.02
N ASP A 84 -13.69 13.91 -8.81
CA ASP A 84 -14.89 14.31 -9.58
C ASP A 84 -16.19 14.33 -8.75
N ALA A 85 -16.29 13.52 -7.68
CA ALA A 85 -17.58 13.20 -7.06
C ALA A 85 -18.23 14.30 -6.19
N ASP A 86 -17.53 15.36 -5.79
CA ASP A 86 -18.10 16.40 -4.90
C ASP A 86 -17.58 17.80 -5.25
N LEU A 87 -18.36 18.49 -6.07
CA LEU A 87 -18.16 19.85 -6.58
C LEU A 87 -18.81 20.92 -5.67
N GLU A 88 -18.70 20.79 -4.36
CA GLU A 88 -18.94 21.91 -3.45
C GLU A 88 -17.59 22.49 -2.97
N ALA A 89 -17.50 23.82 -2.98
CA ALA A 89 -16.28 24.61 -2.88
C ALA A 89 -15.51 24.37 -1.58
N VAL A 90 -14.66 23.33 -1.57
CA VAL A 90 -13.66 23.18 -0.52
C VAL A 90 -12.64 24.30 -0.67
N GLU A 91 -12.45 25.07 0.40
CA GLU A 91 -11.49 26.16 0.45
C GLU A 91 -10.09 25.65 0.06
N PHE A 92 -9.40 26.42 -0.79
CA PHE A 92 -8.07 26.09 -1.24
C PHE A 92 -7.13 25.85 -0.05
N GLY A 93 -6.42 24.71 -0.06
CA GLY A 93 -5.54 24.32 1.05
C GLY A 93 -6.22 23.61 2.23
N SER A 94 -7.53 23.32 2.15
CA SER A 94 -8.31 22.69 3.22
C SER A 94 -9.05 21.41 2.81
N ASP A 95 -8.70 20.80 1.67
CA ASP A 95 -9.27 19.54 1.21
C ASP A 95 -8.56 18.32 1.82
N PHE A 96 -9.11 17.82 2.94
CA PHE A 96 -8.61 16.67 3.71
C PHE A 96 -9.37 15.36 3.43
N ARG A 97 -10.15 15.30 2.36
CA ARG A 97 -10.92 14.08 2.01
C ARG A 97 -9.97 12.90 1.73
N GLY A 98 -10.46 11.68 1.96
CA GLY A 98 -9.71 10.43 1.74
C GLY A 98 -8.94 9.91 2.94
N TRP A 99 -8.92 10.64 4.06
CA TRP A 99 -8.26 10.21 5.29
C TRP A 99 -9.24 9.61 6.30
N ASN A 100 -9.35 8.28 6.29
CA ASN A 100 -10.18 7.52 7.22
C ASN A 100 -9.31 6.69 8.18
N SER A 101 -9.76 6.53 9.42
CA SER A 101 -9.10 5.69 10.42
C SER A 101 -9.18 4.21 10.03
N SER A 102 -8.05 3.51 9.95
CA SER A 102 -8.05 2.06 9.70
C SER A 102 -8.67 1.24 10.85
N TYR A 103 -8.87 1.85 12.02
CA TYR A 103 -9.49 1.19 13.18
C TYR A 103 -11.02 1.28 13.17
N THR A 104 -11.57 2.41 12.75
CA THR A 104 -13.02 2.67 12.83
C THR A 104 -13.69 2.78 11.46
N GLY A 105 -12.93 3.06 10.40
CA GLY A 105 -13.43 3.36 9.07
C GLY A 105 -13.94 4.79 8.89
N ASP A 106 -14.05 5.57 9.97
CA ASP A 106 -14.58 6.93 9.94
C ASP A 106 -13.54 7.96 9.47
N PRO A 107 -13.97 9.12 8.93
CA PRO A 107 -13.07 10.24 8.65
C PRO A 107 -12.29 10.69 9.89
N ILE A 108 -10.99 10.96 9.71
CA ILE A 108 -10.15 11.50 10.78
C ILE A 108 -10.62 12.94 11.11
N PRO A 109 -10.74 13.31 12.40
CA PRO A 109 -11.15 14.66 12.79
C PRO A 109 -10.30 15.77 12.15
N LEU A 110 -10.96 16.84 11.68
CA LEU A 110 -10.32 17.91 10.90
C LEU A 110 -9.25 18.67 11.69
N ASP A 111 -9.41 18.80 13.01
CA ASP A 111 -8.41 19.41 13.89
C ASP A 111 -7.10 18.59 13.90
N GLN A 112 -7.19 17.27 13.97
CA GLN A 112 -6.03 16.38 13.87
C GLN A 112 -5.38 16.46 12.48
N MET A 113 -6.17 16.51 11.41
CA MET A 113 -5.65 16.67 10.05
C MET A 113 -4.94 18.03 9.85
N ARG A 114 -5.48 19.10 10.43
CA ARG A 114 -4.85 20.43 10.43
C ARG A 114 -3.55 20.45 11.25
N GLU A 115 -3.51 19.77 12.38
CA GLU A 115 -2.29 19.62 13.18
C GLU A 115 -1.21 18.86 12.40
N TRP A 116 -1.58 17.74 11.78
CA TRP A 116 -0.70 16.95 10.91
C TRP A 116 -0.09 17.80 9.79
N ARG A 117 -0.93 18.52 9.04
CA ARG A 117 -0.48 19.43 7.96
C ARG A 117 0.45 20.51 8.52
N SER A 118 0.06 21.16 9.62
CA SER A 118 0.87 22.21 10.25
C SER A 118 2.24 21.68 10.70
N GLY A 119 2.30 20.46 11.23
CA GLY A 119 3.56 19.82 11.60
C GLY A 119 4.50 19.61 10.41
N ALA A 120 3.98 19.20 9.26
CA ALA A 120 4.76 19.09 8.02
C ALA A 120 5.22 20.45 7.50
N VAL A 121 4.32 21.42 7.39
CA VAL A 121 4.58 22.78 6.93
C VAL A 121 5.63 23.48 7.80
N ASN A 122 5.49 23.42 9.13
CA ASN A 122 6.43 24.06 10.05
C ASN A 122 7.85 23.52 9.90
N ARG A 123 8.01 22.21 9.69
CA ARG A 123 9.32 21.61 9.43
C ARG A 123 9.92 22.08 8.11
N ILE A 124 9.11 22.22 7.07
CA ILE A 124 9.55 22.74 5.77
C ILE A 124 9.99 24.21 5.92
N LEU A 125 9.14 25.07 6.49
CA LEU A 125 9.41 26.50 6.65
C LEU A 125 10.62 26.78 7.57
N ALA A 126 10.87 25.92 8.57
CA ALA A 126 12.06 26.02 9.41
C ALA A 126 13.38 25.90 8.63
N LEU A 127 13.36 25.25 7.45
CA LEU A 127 14.53 25.17 6.55
C LEU A 127 14.73 26.47 5.75
N ARG A 128 13.80 27.42 5.83
CA ARG A 128 13.77 28.66 5.03
C ARG A 128 13.90 28.37 3.52
N PRO A 129 12.96 27.56 2.97
CA PRO A 129 13.02 27.17 1.57
C PRO A 129 12.86 28.41 0.68
N ARG A 130 13.51 28.37 -0.48
CA ARG A 130 13.37 29.42 -1.49
C ARG A 130 12.75 28.89 -2.78
N ARG A 131 13.15 27.69 -3.20
CA ARG A 131 12.70 27.03 -4.41
C ARG A 131 12.26 25.62 -4.03
N VAL A 132 11.01 25.27 -4.27
CA VAL A 132 10.42 23.98 -3.85
C VAL A 132 9.89 23.24 -5.06
N LEU A 133 10.06 21.91 -5.06
CA LEU A 133 9.38 20.98 -5.94
C LEU A 133 8.59 20.00 -5.07
N GLU A 134 7.27 19.98 -5.22
CA GLU A 134 6.37 19.03 -4.58
C GLU A 134 5.97 17.94 -5.59
N LEU A 135 6.23 16.69 -5.24
CA LEU A 135 5.81 15.52 -6.01
C LEU A 135 4.51 14.98 -5.41
N GLY A 136 3.44 14.91 -6.22
CA GLY A 136 2.10 14.59 -5.74
C GLY A 136 1.48 15.78 -5.00
N VAL A 137 1.38 16.93 -5.67
CA VAL A 137 0.88 18.19 -5.07
C VAL A 137 -0.59 18.11 -4.67
N GLY A 138 -1.37 17.22 -5.31
CA GLY A 138 -2.76 17.00 -4.97
C GLY A 138 -3.59 18.29 -4.97
N SER A 139 -4.48 18.43 -3.98
CA SER A 139 -5.32 19.61 -3.77
C SER A 139 -4.57 20.86 -3.26
N GLY A 140 -3.25 20.77 -3.04
CA GLY A 140 -2.42 21.89 -2.59
C GLY A 140 -2.42 22.12 -1.07
N LEU A 141 -2.61 21.07 -0.26
CA LEU A 141 -2.57 21.18 1.21
C LEU A 141 -1.26 21.79 1.73
N VAL A 142 -0.11 21.39 1.19
CA VAL A 142 1.20 21.95 1.56
C VAL A 142 1.52 23.18 0.72
N LEU A 143 1.29 23.11 -0.61
CA LEU A 143 1.50 24.22 -1.53
C LEU A 143 0.87 25.53 -1.02
N SER A 144 -0.40 25.51 -0.59
CA SER A 144 -1.12 26.70 -0.10
C SER A 144 -0.45 27.40 1.09
N GLN A 145 0.36 26.69 1.88
CA GLN A 145 1.01 27.21 3.07
C GLN A 145 2.49 27.56 2.83
N VAL A 146 3.16 26.86 1.91
CA VAL A 146 4.60 26.99 1.69
C VAL A 146 4.92 27.89 0.49
N ALA A 147 4.11 27.86 -0.57
CA ALA A 147 4.32 28.71 -1.75
C ALA A 147 4.41 30.21 -1.43
N PRO A 148 3.61 30.80 -0.52
CA PRO A 148 3.71 32.23 -0.19
C PRO A 148 5.07 32.67 0.36
N GLU A 149 5.80 31.74 0.99
CA GLU A 149 7.10 32.00 1.63
C GLU A 149 8.29 31.67 0.70
N CYS A 150 8.00 31.18 -0.51
CA CYS A 150 9.00 30.79 -1.50
C CYS A 150 9.12 31.83 -2.62
N VAL A 151 10.26 31.87 -3.30
CA VAL A 151 10.38 32.65 -4.55
C VAL A 151 9.91 31.85 -5.76
N GLU A 152 9.86 30.52 -5.64
CA GLU A 152 9.44 29.62 -6.71
C GLU A 152 8.92 28.31 -6.12
N TYR A 153 7.78 27.84 -6.60
CA TYR A 153 7.16 26.59 -6.17
C TYR A 153 6.65 25.82 -7.40
N TRP A 154 7.16 24.61 -7.59
CA TRP A 154 6.71 23.69 -8.63
C TRP A 154 5.95 22.55 -7.97
N GLY A 155 4.79 22.20 -8.52
CA GLY A 155 4.01 21.03 -8.12
C GLY A 155 3.79 20.12 -9.32
N THR A 156 4.02 18.82 -9.15
CA THR A 156 3.69 17.82 -10.16
C THR A 156 2.63 16.88 -9.62
N ASP A 157 1.63 16.57 -10.43
CA ASP A 157 0.63 15.54 -10.15
C ASP A 157 0.30 14.81 -11.45
N PHE A 158 -0.14 13.57 -11.29
CA PHE A 158 -0.50 12.67 -12.37
C PHE A 158 -1.99 12.78 -12.73
N SER A 159 -2.82 13.28 -11.80
CA SER A 159 -4.24 13.58 -12.06
C SER A 159 -4.38 14.94 -12.76
N ALA A 160 -4.64 14.90 -14.07
CA ALA A 160 -4.90 16.11 -14.86
C ALA A 160 -6.12 16.93 -14.37
N PRO A 161 -7.22 16.33 -13.88
CA PRO A 161 -8.29 17.08 -13.21
C PRO A 161 -7.81 17.86 -11.98
N THR A 162 -6.98 17.23 -11.15
CA THR A 162 -6.41 17.85 -9.94
C THR A 162 -5.55 19.06 -10.28
N ILE A 163 -4.65 18.93 -11.28
CA ILE A 163 -3.82 20.05 -11.75
C ILE A 163 -4.68 21.22 -12.25
N ARG A 164 -5.69 20.98 -13.10
CA ARG A 164 -6.56 22.07 -13.62
C ARG A 164 -7.29 22.83 -12.52
N LYS A 165 -7.76 22.12 -11.48
CA LYS A 165 -8.40 22.73 -10.31
C LYS A 165 -7.40 23.54 -9.48
N LEU A 166 -6.20 23.00 -9.30
CA LEU A 166 -5.12 23.66 -8.57
C LEU A 166 -4.66 24.93 -9.29
N GLU A 167 -4.47 24.89 -10.60
CA GLU A 167 -4.14 26.07 -11.44
C GLU A 167 -5.16 27.19 -11.24
N SER A 168 -6.45 26.85 -11.30
CA SER A 168 -7.54 27.81 -11.07
C SER A 168 -7.51 28.40 -9.66
N SER A 169 -7.16 27.59 -8.65
CA SER A 169 -7.10 28.02 -7.24
C SER A 169 -5.89 28.92 -6.97
N VAL A 170 -4.74 28.60 -7.57
CA VAL A 170 -3.49 29.35 -7.45
C VAL A 170 -3.60 30.70 -8.17
N ALA A 171 -4.20 30.75 -9.37
CA ALA A 171 -4.41 32.01 -10.10
C ALA A 171 -5.23 33.06 -9.34
N GLY A 172 -6.02 32.65 -8.34
CA GLY A 172 -6.76 33.54 -7.44
C GLY A 172 -5.95 34.06 -6.25
N GLN A 173 -4.70 33.62 -6.06
CA GLN A 173 -3.86 33.98 -4.92
C GLN A 173 -2.94 35.16 -5.27
N PRO A 174 -2.62 36.04 -4.31
CA PRO A 174 -1.74 37.18 -4.56
C PRO A 174 -0.28 36.81 -4.86
N TRP A 175 0.09 35.55 -4.63
CA TRP A 175 1.41 34.98 -4.84
C TRP A 175 1.45 33.97 -6.01
N GLY A 176 0.30 33.71 -6.64
CA GLY A 176 0.13 32.72 -7.71
C GLY A 176 0.19 33.29 -9.11
#